data_AF-A0A9P6UHT4-F1
#
_entry.id   AF-A0A9P6UHT4-F1
#
_cell.length_a   1.000
_cell.length_b   1.000
_cell.length_c   1.000
_cell.angle_alpha   90.00
_cell.angle_beta   90.00
_cell.angle_gamma   90.00
#
_symmetry.space_group_name_H-M   'P 1'
#
loop_
_entity.id
_entity.type
_entity.pdbx_description
1 polymer ?
#
loop_
_entity_poly.entity_id
_entity_poly.type
_entity_poly.pdbx_seq_one_letter_code
_entity_poly.pdbx_strand_id
1 'polypeptide(L)'
;MAHVALLSKHTITIATKSLEQTCLIHETIRIKSAAWDESGILIYSTLNHIKYALPQGDNGIIRTLDQPIYLTRIKGKNVYCLDRDGKTRTIAIDPTEYRFKLALTKRNYDEVLQIIRNSNLVGQSIIAYLQKKGYPEIALHF
;
A
#
# COMPACT_ATOMS: atom_id res chain seq x y z
N MET A 1 -6.28 14.93 4.19
CA MET A 1 -7.29 14.44 5.17
C MET A 1 -6.56 13.57 6.18
N ALA A 2 -6.82 13.76 7.48
CA ALA A 2 -6.21 12.95 8.52
C ALA A 2 -7.02 11.65 8.69
N HIS A 3 -6.37 10.51 8.48
CA HIS A 3 -6.95 9.19 8.69
C HIS A 3 -6.33 8.53 9.92
N VAL A 4 -7.08 7.62 10.53
CA VAL A 4 -6.60 6.69 11.55
C VAL A 4 -6.77 5.26 11.04
N ALA A 5 -5.92 4.36 11.52
CA ALA A 5 -6.02 2.93 11.25
C ALA A 5 -6.18 2.18 12.58
N LEU A 6 -7.26 1.41 12.70
CA LEU A 6 -7.53 0.54 13.83
C LEU A 6 -7.18 -0.89 13.44
N LEU A 7 -6.21 -1.48 14.13
CA LEU A 7 -5.70 -2.83 13.83
C LEU A 7 -6.32 -3.86 14.78
N SER A 8 -6.93 -4.89 14.20
CA SER A 8 -7.29 -6.12 14.91
C SER A 8 -6.40 -7.27 14.45
N LYS A 9 -6.64 -8.48 14.98
CA LYS A 9 -5.85 -9.68 14.60
C LYS A 9 -5.81 -9.91 13.08
N HIS A 10 -6.95 -9.74 12.40
CA HIS A 10 -7.15 -10.06 10.99
C HIS A 10 -7.85 -8.96 10.21
N THR A 11 -8.08 -7.79 10.82
CA THR A 11 -8.76 -6.69 10.15
C THR A 11 -8.03 -5.37 10.37
N ILE A 12 -8.10 -4.51 9.35
CA ILE A 12 -7.68 -3.13 9.41
C ILE A 12 -8.90 -2.28 9.07
N THR A 13 -9.32 -1.44 9.99
CA THR A 13 -10.35 -0.42 9.74
C THR A 13 -9.65 0.91 9.51
N ILE A 14 -9.82 1.50 8.33
CA ILE A 14 -9.41 2.89 8.09
C ILE A 14 -10.62 3.77 8.37
N ALA A 15 -10.40 4.84 9.14
CA ALA A 15 -11.43 5.79 9.49
C ALA A 15 -10.93 7.23 9.39
N THR A 16 -11.86 8.17 9.30
CA THR A 16 -11.58 9.61 9.38
C THR A 16 -11.27 10.02 10.82
N LYS A 17 -10.87 11.28 11.03
CA LYS A 17 -10.69 11.87 12.36
C LYS A 17 -11.95 11.81 13.25
N SER A 18 -13.14 11.73 12.66
CA SER A 18 -14.42 11.58 13.37
C SER A 18 -14.81 10.11 13.58
N LEU A 19 -13.87 9.18 13.35
CA LEU A 19 -14.06 7.73 13.42
C LEU A 19 -15.13 7.18 12.46
N GLU A 20 -15.43 7.93 11.41
CA GLU A 20 -16.26 7.41 10.31
C GLU A 20 -15.44 6.39 9.50
N GLN A 21 -15.91 5.16 9.41
CA GLN A 21 -15.23 4.09 8.70
C GLN A 21 -15.24 4.36 7.18
N THR A 22 -14.05 4.50 6.59
CA THR A 22 -13.89 4.66 5.14
C THR A 22 -13.73 3.32 4.45
N CYS A 23 -13.00 2.38 5.06
CA CYS A 23 -12.89 1.01 4.54
C CYS A 23 -12.52 0.00 5.63
N LEU A 24 -12.79 -1.27 5.33
CA LEU A 24 -12.43 -2.43 6.16
C LEU A 24 -11.68 -3.44 5.29
N ILE A 25 -10.48 -3.81 5.72
CA ILE A 25 -9.61 -4.76 5.02
C ILE A 25 -9.51 -6.02 5.88
N HIS A 26 -9.70 -7.18 5.24
CA HIS A 26 -9.57 -8.49 5.87
C HIS A 26 -8.29 -9.19 5.41
N GLU A 27 -7.51 -9.68 6.36
CA GLU A 27 -6.31 -10.49 6.13
C GLU A 27 -6.50 -11.91 6.67
N THR A 28 -6.18 -12.92 5.86
CA THR A 28 -6.09 -14.30 6.33
C THR A 28 -4.92 -14.48 7.31
N ILE A 29 -3.82 -13.77 7.09
CA ILE A 29 -2.61 -13.82 7.93
C ILE A 29 -2.68 -12.71 8.99
N ARG A 30 -2.25 -13.03 10.22
CA ARG A 30 -2.26 -12.05 11.32
C ARG A 30 -1.43 -10.80 10.98
N ILE A 31 -2.04 -9.65 11.18
CA ILE A 31 -1.41 -8.33 11.07
C ILE A 31 -0.48 -8.13 12.27
N LYS A 32 0.69 -7.54 12.02
CA LYS A 32 1.74 -7.35 13.03
C LYS A 32 1.92 -5.90 13.44
N SER A 33 1.88 -4.99 12.48
CA SER A 33 2.05 -3.55 12.70
C SER A 33 1.66 -2.78 11.44
N ALA A 34 1.46 -1.47 11.56
CA ALA A 34 1.22 -0.59 10.43
C ALA A 34 1.82 0.80 10.68
N ALA A 35 2.16 1.50 9.62
CA ALA A 35 2.61 2.88 9.63
C ALA A 35 2.13 3.60 8.36
N TRP A 36 1.79 4.87 8.47
CA TRP A 36 1.45 5.71 7.33
C TRP A 36 2.71 6.21 6.65
N ASP A 37 2.68 6.29 5.32
CA ASP A 37 3.66 7.04 4.54
C ASP A 37 3.28 8.54 4.45
N GLU A 38 4.16 9.33 3.84
CA GLU A 38 3.97 10.77 3.66
C GLU A 38 2.82 11.10 2.67
N SER A 39 2.39 10.13 1.86
CA SER A 39 1.32 10.27 0.86
C SER A 39 -0.07 9.92 1.40
N GLY A 40 -0.16 9.45 2.66
CA GLY A 40 -1.40 8.99 3.28
C GLY A 40 -1.79 7.57 2.90
N ILE A 41 -0.81 6.72 2.55
CA ILE A 41 -0.97 5.30 2.28
C ILE A 41 -0.57 4.53 3.54
N LEU A 42 -1.41 3.58 3.96
CA LEU A 42 -1.10 2.73 5.09
C LEU A 42 -0.24 1.57 4.62
N ILE A 43 0.97 1.45 5.14
CA ILE A 43 1.83 0.28 4.95
C ILE A 43 1.74 -0.58 6.20
N TYR A 44 1.53 -1.87 6.04
CA TYR A 44 1.39 -2.80 7.15
C TYR A 44 2.14 -4.09 6.91
N SER A 45 2.52 -4.75 8.00
CA SER A 45 3.16 -6.06 7.96
C SER A 45 2.22 -7.15 8.43
N THR A 46 2.33 -8.31 7.77
CA THR A 46 1.77 -9.58 8.22
C THR A 46 2.93 -10.50 8.63
N LEU A 47 2.68 -11.80 8.81
CA LEU A 47 3.75 -12.76 9.05
C LEU A 47 4.76 -12.82 7.88
N ASN A 48 4.25 -12.72 6.64
CA ASN A 48 5.02 -13.08 5.45
C ASN A 48 5.13 -11.92 4.45
N HIS A 49 4.47 -10.79 4.68
CA HIS A 49 4.41 -9.71 3.69
C HIS A 49 4.49 -8.32 4.32
N ILE A 50 5.13 -7.40 3.61
CA ILE A 50 4.83 -5.97 3.67
C ILE A 50 3.75 -5.71 2.62
N LYS A 51 2.67 -5.06 3.03
CA LYS A 51 1.50 -4.75 2.21
C LYS A 51 1.18 -3.27 2.29
N TYR A 52 0.42 -2.77 1.33
CA TYR A 52 -0.15 -1.42 1.37
C TYR A 52 -1.67 -1.46 1.39
N ALA A 53 -2.27 -0.38 1.86
CA ALA A 53 -3.70 -0.11 1.82
C ALA A 53 -3.92 1.38 1.51
N LEU A 54 -4.73 1.65 0.49
CA LEU A 54 -5.21 2.98 0.16
C LEU A 54 -6.47 3.30 0.99
N PRO A 55 -6.76 4.59 1.27
CA PRO A 55 -7.93 4.99 2.06
C PRO A 55 -9.28 4.45 1.55
N GLN A 56 -9.40 4.25 0.23
CA GLN A 56 -10.59 3.67 -0.41
C GLN A 56 -10.66 2.13 -0.37
N GLY A 57 -9.68 1.45 0.23
CA GLY A 57 -9.68 0.00 0.47
C GLY A 57 -8.88 -0.84 -0.53
N ASP A 58 -8.44 -0.27 -1.66
CA ASP A 58 -7.51 -0.96 -2.55
C ASP A 58 -6.21 -1.29 -1.80
N ASN A 59 -5.77 -2.54 -1.86
CA ASN A 59 -4.63 -3.04 -1.12
C ASN A 59 -3.84 -4.05 -1.96
N GLY A 60 -2.60 -4.33 -1.56
CA GLY A 60 -1.73 -5.24 -2.29
C GLY A 60 -0.47 -5.60 -1.53
N ILE A 61 0.29 -6.57 -2.06
CA ILE A 61 1.58 -7.00 -1.51
C ILE A 61 2.67 -6.14 -2.13
N ILE A 62 3.54 -5.58 -1.30
CA ILE A 62 4.74 -4.86 -1.75
C ILE A 62 5.93 -5.81 -1.81
N ARG A 63 6.09 -6.63 -0.77
CA ARG A 63 7.28 -7.46 -0.59
C ARG A 63 6.98 -8.67 0.28
N THR A 64 7.54 -9.82 -0.09
CA THR A 64 7.56 -11.03 0.75
C THR A 64 8.69 -10.96 1.78
N LEU A 65 8.42 -11.47 2.98
CA LEU A 65 9.30 -11.48 4.13
C LEU A 65 9.59 -12.93 4.54
N ASP A 66 10.85 -13.23 4.81
CA ASP A 66 11.26 -14.51 5.39
C ASP A 66 10.92 -14.58 6.88
N GLN A 67 10.90 -13.42 7.55
CA GLN A 67 10.55 -13.29 8.96
C GLN A 67 9.68 -12.06 9.22
N PRO A 68 8.79 -12.09 10.23
CA PRO A 68 7.97 -10.95 10.57
C PRO A 68 8.78 -9.78 11.09
N ILE A 69 8.33 -8.58 10.72
CA ILE A 69 8.88 -7.30 11.16
C ILE A 69 7.78 -6.43 11.76
N TYR A 70 8.19 -5.49 12.60
CA TYR A 70 7.33 -4.52 13.26
C TYR A 70 7.69 -3.12 12.80
N LEU A 71 6.83 -2.54 11.95
CA LEU A 71 6.99 -1.24 11.34
C LEU A 71 6.98 -0.14 12.40
N THR A 72 7.92 0.79 12.29
CA THR A 72 8.01 1.97 13.16
C THR A 72 7.83 3.26 12.38
N ARG A 73 8.31 3.31 11.13
CA ARG A 73 8.17 4.48 10.25
C ARG A 73 8.34 4.11 8.79
N ILE A 74 7.67 4.85 7.91
CA ILE A 74 7.95 4.86 6.46
C ILE A 74 8.52 6.23 6.08
N LYS A 75 9.58 6.27 5.27
CA LYS A 75 10.10 7.51 4.68
C LYS A 75 10.62 7.24 3.26
N GLY A 76 10.02 7.88 2.27
CA GLY A 76 10.30 7.60 0.86
C GLY A 76 10.15 6.11 0.56
N LYS A 77 11.21 5.48 0.02
CA LYS A 77 11.24 4.04 -0.30
C LYS A 77 11.69 3.16 0.86
N ASN A 78 11.92 3.71 2.04
CA ASN A 78 12.49 2.98 3.17
C ASN A 78 11.45 2.73 4.27
N VAL A 79 11.34 1.46 4.63
CA VAL A 79 10.59 0.96 5.78
C VAL A 79 11.54 0.78 6.95
N TYR A 80 11.32 1.52 8.03
CA TYR A 80 12.04 1.35 9.30
C TYR A 80 11.20 0.44 10.20
N CYS A 81 11.85 -0.56 10.78
CA CYS A 81 11.17 -1.59 11.56
C CYS A 81 12.09 -2.25 12.59
N LEU A 82 11.50 -3.04 13.48
CA LEU A 82 12.18 -3.98 14.36
C LEU A 82 11.98 -5.40 13.85
N ASP A 83 13.03 -6.22 13.91
CA ASP A 83 12.89 -7.67 13.74
C ASP A 83 12.46 -8.35 15.05
N ARG A 84 12.36 -9.68 15.04
CA ARG A 84 11.95 -10.47 16.21
C ARG A 84 12.96 -10.44 17.37
N ASP A 85 14.22 -10.10 17.10
CA ASP A 85 15.25 -9.93 18.13
C ASP A 85 15.25 -8.51 18.71
N GLY A 86 14.31 -7.65 18.27
CA GLY A 86 14.25 -6.25 18.67
C GLY A 86 15.32 -5.37 18.01
N LYS A 87 15.99 -5.86 16.95
CA LYS A 87 17.00 -5.06 16.24
C LYS A 87 16.35 -4.18 15.19
N THR A 88 16.85 -2.95 15.06
CA THR A 88 16.40 -2.01 14.04
C THR A 88 16.85 -2.46 12.65
N ARG A 89 15.92 -2.47 11.70
CA ARG A 89 16.16 -2.79 10.29
C ARG A 89 15.60 -1.69 9.40
N THR A 90 16.25 -1.50 8.26
CA THR A 90 15.74 -0.67 7.17
C THR A 90 15.57 -1.54 5.95
N ILE A 91 14.35 -1.57 5.41
CA ILE A 91 13.99 -2.39 4.26
C ILE A 91 13.54 -1.46 3.15
N ALA A 92 14.21 -1.52 2.01
CA ALA A 92 13.76 -0.82 0.81
C ALA A 92 12.51 -1.51 0.22
N ILE A 93 11.55 -0.71 -0.21
CA ILE A 93 10.34 -1.14 -0.90
C ILE A 93 10.19 -0.43 -2.25
N ASP A 94 9.47 -1.06 -3.17
CA ASP A 94 9.05 -0.43 -4.41
C ASP A 94 7.64 0.17 -4.25
N PRO A 95 7.50 1.51 -4.31
CA PRO A 95 6.22 2.18 -4.14
C PRO A 95 5.37 2.24 -5.42
N THR A 96 5.88 1.75 -6.56
CA THR A 96 5.35 2.08 -7.89
C THR A 96 3.87 1.70 -8.03
N GLU A 97 3.46 0.49 -7.62
CA GLU A 97 2.07 0.04 -7.77
C GLU A 97 1.08 0.91 -6.98
N TYR A 98 1.34 1.13 -5.69
CA TYR A 98 0.39 1.88 -4.87
C TYR A 98 0.36 3.37 -5.23
N ARG A 99 1.49 3.92 -5.70
CA ARG A 99 1.55 5.30 -6.20
C ARG A 99 0.74 5.43 -7.48
N PHE A 100 0.85 4.46 -8.39
CA PHE A 100 0.03 4.40 -9.59
C PHE A 100 -1.47 4.37 -9.26
N LYS A 101 -1.88 3.46 -8.37
CA LYS A 101 -3.30 3.34 -7.96
C LYS A 101 -3.80 4.58 -7.23
N LEU A 102 -2.96 5.23 -6.43
CA LEU A 102 -3.30 6.49 -5.76
C LEU A 102 -3.46 7.64 -6.79
N ALA A 103 -2.52 7.78 -7.73
CA ALA A 103 -2.57 8.79 -8.77
C ALA A 103 -3.83 8.64 -9.63
N LEU A 104 -4.16 7.41 -10.03
CA LEU A 104 -5.40 7.13 -10.76
C LEU A 104 -6.65 7.54 -9.96
N THR A 105 -6.70 7.21 -8.67
CA THR A 105 -7.82 7.56 -7.79
C THR A 105 -7.97 9.07 -7.63
N LYS A 106 -6.84 9.79 -7.58
CA LYS A 106 -6.80 11.26 -7.53
C LYS A 106 -7.00 11.92 -8.89
N ARG A 107 -7.17 11.14 -9.98
CA ARG A 107 -7.21 11.61 -11.37
C ARG A 107 -5.98 12.45 -11.75
N ASN A 108 -4.83 12.14 -11.16
CA ASN A 108 -3.55 12.77 -11.48
C ASN A 108 -2.90 12.07 -12.69
N TYR A 109 -3.42 12.37 -13.89
CA TYR A 109 -3.00 11.69 -15.11
C TYR A 109 -1.54 11.93 -15.48
N ASP A 110 -0.96 13.08 -15.12
CA ASP A 110 0.46 13.36 -15.37
C ASP A 110 1.37 12.38 -14.62
N GLU A 111 1.09 12.13 -13.34
CA GLU A 111 1.83 11.14 -12.54
C GLU A 111 1.59 9.71 -13.04
N VAL A 112 0.37 9.39 -13.46
CA VAL A 112 0.05 8.09 -14.09
C VAL A 112 0.92 7.87 -15.31
N LEU A 113 0.94 8.81 -16.26
CA LEU A 113 1.74 8.71 -17.49
C LEU A 113 3.24 8.69 -17.21
N GLN A 114 3.71 9.48 -16.23
CA GLN A 114 5.11 9.46 -15.81
C GLN A 114 5.51 8.08 -15.27
N ILE A 115 4.66 7.44 -14.46
CA ILE A 115 4.90 6.10 -13.93
C ILE A 115 4.91 5.08 -15.07
N ILE A 116 3.94 5.11 -15.99
CA ILE A 116 3.87 4.20 -17.14
C ILE A 116 5.16 4.25 -17.97
N ARG A 117 5.66 5.45 -18.26
CA ARG A 117 6.84 5.64 -19.12
C ARG A 117 8.16 5.28 -18.46
N ASN A 118 8.29 5.47 -17.15
CA ASN A 118 9.58 5.42 -16.45
C ASN A 118 9.72 4.23 -15.50
N SER A 119 8.72 3.35 -15.41
CA SER A 119 8.76 2.20 -14.49
C SER A 119 8.48 0.90 -15.20
N ASN A 120 8.98 -0.19 -14.63
CA ASN A 120 8.70 -1.55 -15.10
C ASN A 120 7.33 -2.04 -14.61
N LEU A 121 6.35 -1.14 -14.44
CA LEU A 121 5.00 -1.47 -13.98
C LEU A 121 4.18 -2.14 -15.09
N VAL A 122 4.76 -3.13 -15.77
CA VAL A 122 4.09 -3.84 -16.87
C VAL A 122 3.73 -5.23 -16.36
N GLY A 123 2.44 -5.47 -16.19
CA GLY A 123 1.92 -6.76 -15.76
C GLY A 123 0.43 -6.87 -16.00
N GLN A 124 -0.02 -8.07 -16.34
CA GLN A 124 -1.45 -8.39 -16.55
C GLN A 124 -2.33 -7.95 -15.36
N SER A 125 -1.76 -7.90 -14.15
CA SER A 125 -2.44 -7.41 -12.94
C SER A 125 -2.83 -5.93 -12.99
N ILE A 126 -2.01 -5.06 -13.57
CA ILE A 126 -2.28 -3.62 -13.68
C ILE A 126 -3.28 -3.34 -14.80
N ILE A 127 -3.15 -4.04 -15.92
CA ILE A 127 -4.10 -3.97 -17.04
C ILE A 127 -5.50 -4.40 -16.56
N ALA A 128 -5.59 -5.55 -15.88
CA ALA A 128 -6.86 -6.02 -15.32
C ALA A 128 -7.43 -5.04 -14.27
N TYR A 129 -6.56 -4.42 -13.47
CA TYR A 129 -6.98 -3.39 -12.51
C TYR A 129 -7.57 -2.15 -13.21
N LEU A 130 -6.95 -1.66 -14.27
CA LEU A 130 -7.43 -0.52 -15.06
C LEU A 130 -8.78 -0.81 -15.71
N GLN A 131 -8.93 -1.98 -16.34
CA GLN A 131 -10.20 -2.43 -16.92
C GLN A 131 -11.31 -2.47 -15.86
N LYS A 132 -11.04 -3.05 -14.68
CA LYS A 132 -12.01 -3.11 -13.57
C LYS A 132 -12.39 -1.73 -13.04
N LYS A 133 -11.47 -0.77 -13.07
CA LYS A 133 -11.72 0.61 -12.62
C LYS A 133 -12.33 1.50 -13.72
N GLY A 134 -12.55 0.97 -14.93
CA GLY A 134 -13.18 1.69 -16.02
C GLY A 134 -12.24 2.62 -16.80
N TYR A 135 -10.93 2.30 -16.82
CA TYR A 135 -9.91 3.05 -17.58
C TYR A 135 -9.21 2.17 -18.64
N PRO A 136 -9.93 1.47 -19.53
CA PRO A 136 -9.33 0.62 -20.56
C PRO A 136 -8.42 1.39 -21.52
N GLU A 137 -8.68 2.68 -21.77
CA GLU A 137 -7.88 3.54 -22.61
C GLU A 137 -6.46 3.75 -22.07
N ILE A 138 -6.32 3.85 -20.74
CA ILE A 138 -5.00 3.95 -20.09
C ILE A 138 -4.23 2.64 -20.23
N ALA A 139 -4.94 1.51 -20.25
CA ALA A 139 -4.32 0.20 -20.40
C ALA A 139 -3.66 0.00 -21.77
N LEU A 140 -4.06 0.77 -22.81
CA LEU A 140 -3.44 0.73 -24.15
C LEU A 140 -2.02 1.29 -24.19
N HIS A 141 -1.59 1.99 -23.13
CA HIS A 141 -0.25 2.56 -23.03
C HIS A 141 0.78 1.62 -22.38
N PHE A 142 0.38 0.39 -22.02
CA PHE A 142 1.23 -0.64 -21.42
C PHE A 142 1.65 -1.72 -22.44
#